data_AF-A0A7X4KXJ1-F1
#
_entry.id   AF-A0A7X4KXJ1-F1
#
_cell.length_a   1.000
_cell.length_b   1.000
_cell.length_c   1.000
_cell.angle_alpha   90.00
_cell.angle_beta   90.00
_cell.angle_gamma   90.00
#
_symmetry.space_group_name_H-M   'P 1'
#
loop_
_entity.id
_entity.type
_entity.pdbx_description
1 polymer ?
#
loop_
_entity_poly.entity_id
_entity_poly.type
_entity_poly.pdbx_seq_one_letter_code
_entity_poly.pdbx_strand_id
1 'polypeptide(L)'
;MSAAPRWSHRDPVEGGNPFPAGDLRHTRWEEATAHARAALRRYDDESAAASADAPTSESYAHRWLDLATMRFDTWARRGLAAVDNTLARREYAAWLKTYVANWRVYVAETCPHVAGDVRAELASRLQARAEHWVDEARHLLHNGLR
;
A
#
# COMPACT_ATOMS: atom_id res chain seq x y z
N MET A 1 8.70 25.77 3.71
CA MET A 1 8.30 25.30 2.38
C MET A 1 8.25 23.79 2.40
N SER A 2 7.18 23.23 1.81
CA SER A 2 6.90 21.82 1.50
C SER A 2 6.90 20.81 2.66
N ALA A 3 5.71 20.43 3.10
CA ALA A 3 5.50 19.21 3.87
C ALA A 3 5.86 18.03 2.97
N ALA A 4 6.95 17.32 3.28
CA ALA A 4 7.30 16.07 2.62
C ALA A 4 6.05 15.18 2.58
N PRO A 5 5.68 14.63 1.41
CA PRO A 5 4.45 13.88 1.28
C PRO A 5 4.46 12.68 2.23
N ARG A 6 3.47 12.64 3.13
CA ARG A 6 3.35 11.66 4.24
C ARG A 6 2.73 10.36 3.73
N TRP A 7 3.42 9.69 2.80
CA TRP A 7 2.94 8.49 2.08
C TRP A 7 2.67 7.28 2.98
N SER A 8 3.19 7.24 4.22
CA SER A 8 2.90 6.13 5.13
C SER A 8 1.54 6.21 5.81
N HIS A 9 0.85 7.36 5.83
CA HIS A 9 -0.44 7.51 6.51
C HIS A 9 -1.58 7.93 5.60
N ARG A 10 -1.28 8.42 4.40
CA ARG A 10 -2.28 8.94 3.47
C ARG A 10 -2.50 8.01 2.31
N ASP A 11 -3.70 8.15 1.76
CA ASP A 11 -4.07 7.59 0.48
C ASP A 11 -3.04 7.98 -0.59
N PRO A 12 -2.39 7.01 -1.28
CA PRO A 12 -1.39 7.31 -2.31
C PRO A 12 -2.00 7.84 -3.62
N VAL A 13 -3.33 7.90 -3.73
CA VAL A 13 -4.04 8.58 -4.82
C VAL A 13 -4.72 9.80 -4.22
N GLU A 14 -4.07 10.95 -4.38
CA GLU A 14 -4.60 12.24 -3.94
C GLU A 14 -5.77 12.67 -4.84
N GLY A 15 -6.80 13.30 -4.26
CA GLY A 15 -7.95 13.84 -5.00
C GLY A 15 -9.23 13.02 -4.96
N GLY A 16 -9.25 11.86 -4.28
CA GLY A 16 -10.47 11.07 -4.07
C GLY A 16 -10.68 10.01 -5.14
N ASN A 17 -11.94 9.80 -5.56
CA ASN A 17 -12.27 8.83 -6.59
C ASN A 17 -11.86 9.36 -7.97
N PRO A 18 -10.93 8.72 -8.70
CA PRO A 18 -10.51 9.20 -10.01
C PRO A 18 -11.54 8.92 -11.11
N PHE A 19 -12.57 8.13 -10.84
CA PHE A 19 -13.60 7.76 -11.82
C PHE A 19 -14.84 8.64 -11.67
N PRO A 20 -15.49 9.04 -12.77
CA PRO A 20 -16.75 9.78 -12.73
C PRO A 20 -17.90 8.88 -12.26
N ALA A 21 -18.96 9.45 -11.68
CA ALA A 21 -20.07 8.70 -11.07
C ALA A 21 -20.83 7.74 -12.02
N GLY A 22 -20.73 7.94 -13.35
CA GLY A 22 -21.34 7.04 -14.35
C GLY A 22 -20.46 5.83 -14.73
N ASP A 23 -19.24 5.74 -14.23
CA ASP A 23 -18.31 4.64 -14.51
C ASP A 23 -18.48 3.52 -13.46
N LEU A 24 -18.56 2.26 -13.88
CA LEU A 24 -18.66 1.12 -12.98
C LEU A 24 -17.47 1.02 -12.01
N ARG A 25 -16.31 1.55 -12.40
CA ARG A 25 -15.12 1.64 -11.52
C ARG A 25 -15.30 2.62 -10.39
N HIS A 26 -16.22 3.58 -10.50
CA HIS A 26 -16.51 4.53 -9.44
C HIS A 26 -16.95 3.81 -8.17
N THR A 27 -18.02 3.03 -8.23
CA THR A 27 -18.54 2.28 -7.07
C THR A 27 -17.51 1.29 -6.53
N ARG A 28 -16.84 0.53 -7.43
CA ARG A 28 -15.77 -0.40 -7.03
C ARG A 28 -14.64 0.30 -6.28
N TRP A 29 -14.26 1.48 -6.73
CA TRP A 29 -13.22 2.28 -6.08
C TRP A 29 -13.67 2.80 -4.71
N GLU A 30 -14.91 3.27 -4.58
CA GLU A 30 -15.44 3.72 -3.29
C GLU A 30 -15.50 2.58 -2.27
N GLU A 31 -16.02 1.42 -2.66
CA GLU A 31 -16.07 0.22 -1.82
C GLU A 31 -14.67 -0.23 -1.41
N ALA A 32 -13.74 -0.30 -2.37
CA ALA A 32 -12.35 -0.68 -2.09
C ALA A 32 -11.65 0.34 -1.19
N THR A 33 -11.96 1.63 -1.33
CA THR A 33 -11.44 2.70 -0.46
C THR A 33 -12.02 2.59 0.95
N ALA A 34 -13.31 2.29 1.09
CA ALA A 34 -13.94 2.05 2.38
C ALA A 34 -13.31 0.85 3.10
N HIS A 35 -13.10 -0.27 2.39
CA HIS A 35 -12.40 -1.44 2.91
C HIS A 35 -10.96 -1.13 3.33
N ALA A 36 -10.20 -0.42 2.50
CA ALA A 36 -8.83 -0.02 2.81
C ALA A 36 -8.77 0.82 4.10
N ARG A 37 -9.65 1.82 4.21
CA ARG A 37 -9.74 2.67 5.41
C ARG A 37 -10.15 1.88 6.65
N ALA A 38 -11.08 0.92 6.53
CA ALA A 38 -11.48 0.07 7.63
C ALA A 38 -10.33 -0.85 8.10
N ALA A 39 -9.58 -1.44 7.16
CA ALA A 39 -8.42 -2.27 7.46
C ALA A 39 -7.31 -1.48 8.18
N LEU A 40 -7.00 -0.28 7.71
CA LEU A 40 -6.01 0.59 8.37
C LEU A 40 -6.42 0.96 9.79
N ARG A 41 -7.69 1.36 10.01
CA ARG A 41 -8.19 1.67 11.36
C ARG A 41 -8.06 0.47 12.30
N ARG A 42 -8.53 -0.70 11.85
CA ARG A 42 -8.43 -1.93 12.64
C ARG A 42 -6.99 -2.25 13.03
N TYR A 43 -6.05 -2.08 12.11
CA TYR A 43 -4.64 -2.34 12.40
C TYR A 43 -4.05 -1.32 13.38
N ASP A 44 -4.39 -0.03 13.22
CA ASP A 44 -3.95 1.01 14.15
C ASP A 44 -4.52 0.76 15.57
N ASP A 45 -5.77 0.29 15.68
CA ASP A 45 -6.40 -0.11 16.95
C ASP A 45 -5.70 -1.33 17.59
N GLU A 46 -5.43 -2.38 16.81
CA GLU A 46 -4.70 -3.58 17.25
C GLU A 46 -3.27 -3.23 17.69
N SER A 47 -2.60 -2.33 16.96
CA SER A 47 -1.24 -1.87 17.28
C SER A 47 -1.19 -1.02 18.55
N ALA A 48 -2.20 -0.18 18.78
CA ALA A 48 -2.32 0.61 20.00
C ALA A 48 -2.52 -0.29 21.23
N ALA A 49 -3.32 -1.35 21.10
CA ALA A 49 -3.53 -2.34 22.17
C ALA A 49 -2.26 -3.15 22.48
N ALA A 50 -1.47 -3.52 21.46
CA ALA A 50 -0.26 -4.32 21.63
C ALA A 50 0.97 -3.52 22.15
N SER A 51 0.93 -2.19 22.10
CA SER A 51 2.05 -1.32 22.51
C SER A 51 2.17 -1.10 24.03
N ALA A 52 1.32 -1.76 24.83
CA ALA A 52 1.38 -1.70 26.30
C ALA A 52 2.60 -2.43 26.89
N ASP A 53 3.24 -3.33 26.13
CA ASP A 53 4.47 -4.04 26.52
C ASP A 53 5.71 -3.41 25.86
N ALA A 54 6.69 -3.00 26.66
CA ALA A 54 7.89 -2.30 26.20
C ALA A 54 8.70 -3.15 25.16
N PRO A 55 8.81 -2.69 23.90
CA PRO A 55 9.57 -3.38 22.86
C PRO A 55 11.08 -3.43 23.13
N THR A 56 11.74 -4.54 22.82
CA THR A 56 13.18 -4.51 22.46
C THR A 56 13.37 -3.82 21.10
N SER A 57 14.58 -3.32 20.82
CA SER A 57 14.90 -2.65 19.53
C SER A 57 14.67 -3.55 18.31
N GLU A 58 14.96 -4.85 18.41
CA GLU A 58 14.73 -5.84 17.34
C GLU A 58 13.23 -6.06 17.09
N SER A 59 12.44 -6.19 18.16
CA SER A 59 10.98 -6.32 18.05
C SER A 59 10.31 -5.07 17.48
N TYR A 60 10.96 -3.91 17.61
CA TYR A 60 10.49 -2.65 17.05
C TYR A 60 10.73 -2.60 15.53
N ALA A 61 11.91 -3.00 15.06
CA ALA A 61 12.24 -3.04 13.63
C ALA A 61 11.30 -3.98 12.85
N HIS A 62 11.04 -5.18 13.39
CA HIS A 62 10.13 -6.14 12.77
C HIS A 62 8.69 -5.61 12.70
N ARG A 63 8.17 -5.06 13.81
CA ARG A 63 6.84 -4.44 13.83
C ARG A 63 6.71 -3.31 12.82
N TRP A 64 7.76 -2.51 12.65
CA TRP A 64 7.77 -1.43 11.68
C TRP A 64 7.75 -1.95 10.23
N LEU A 65 8.52 -3.01 9.92
CA LEU A 65 8.50 -3.66 8.61
C LEU A 65 7.12 -4.23 8.29
N ASP A 66 6.48 -4.86 9.27
CA ASP A 66 5.14 -5.43 9.12
C ASP A 66 4.10 -4.34 8.89
N LEU A 67 4.17 -3.24 9.65
CA LEU A 67 3.30 -2.06 9.46
C LEU A 67 3.44 -1.50 8.04
N ALA A 68 4.67 -1.25 7.58
CA ALA A 68 4.91 -0.69 6.25
C ALA A 68 4.39 -1.62 5.14
N THR A 69 4.61 -2.93 5.28
CA THR A 69 4.14 -3.96 4.34
C THR A 69 2.61 -4.02 4.32
N MET A 70 1.95 -4.03 5.47
CA MET A 70 0.49 -4.06 5.58
C MET A 70 -0.14 -2.82 4.94
N ARG A 71 0.43 -1.63 5.18
CA ARG A 71 -0.09 -0.39 4.57
C ARG A 71 0.07 -0.41 3.06
N PHE A 72 1.23 -0.86 2.56
CA PHE A 72 1.45 -1.05 1.13
C PHE A 72 0.38 -1.97 0.52
N ASP A 73 0.18 -3.15 1.12
CA ASP A 73 -0.80 -4.13 0.66
C ASP A 73 -2.22 -3.61 0.65
N THR A 74 -2.60 -2.85 1.67
CA THR A 74 -3.93 -2.28 1.78
C THR A 74 -4.25 -1.36 0.60
N TRP A 75 -3.30 -0.49 0.24
CA TRP A 75 -3.49 0.41 -0.89
C TRP A 75 -3.30 -0.27 -2.24
N ALA A 76 -2.38 -1.24 -2.34
CA ALA A 76 -2.21 -2.07 -3.52
C ALA A 76 -3.49 -2.83 -3.85
N ARG A 77 -4.10 -3.50 -2.85
CA ARG A 77 -5.37 -4.21 -2.99
C ARG A 77 -6.48 -3.29 -3.50
N ARG A 78 -6.58 -2.07 -2.97
CA ARG A 78 -7.56 -1.10 -3.46
C ARG A 78 -7.36 -0.79 -4.95
N GLY A 79 -6.12 -0.63 -5.39
CA GLY A 79 -5.82 -0.34 -6.79
C GLY A 79 -6.35 -1.38 -7.79
N LEU A 80 -6.62 -2.61 -7.35
CA LEU A 80 -7.29 -3.63 -8.18
C LEU A 80 -8.69 -3.21 -8.64
N ALA A 81 -9.37 -2.34 -7.89
CA ALA A 81 -10.69 -1.81 -8.29
C ALA A 81 -10.64 -1.01 -9.60
N ALA A 82 -9.46 -0.49 -9.98
CA ALA A 82 -9.23 0.21 -11.23
C ALA A 82 -8.90 -0.74 -12.40
N VAL A 83 -8.66 -2.02 -12.15
CA VAL A 83 -8.19 -2.98 -13.17
C VAL A 83 -9.37 -3.73 -13.77
N ASP A 84 -9.84 -3.27 -14.93
CA ASP A 84 -10.95 -3.88 -15.68
C ASP A 84 -10.52 -4.41 -17.06
N ASN A 85 -9.31 -4.08 -17.50
CA ASN A 85 -8.79 -4.51 -18.79
C ASN A 85 -7.26 -4.59 -18.80
N THR A 86 -6.69 -5.12 -19.89
CA THR A 86 -5.24 -5.35 -20.04
C THR A 86 -4.42 -4.06 -19.97
N LEU A 87 -4.93 -2.92 -20.48
CA LEU A 87 -4.24 -1.63 -20.40
C LEU A 87 -4.19 -1.15 -18.95
N ALA A 88 -5.34 -1.14 -18.26
CA ALA A 88 -5.44 -0.77 -16.85
C ALA A 88 -4.52 -1.64 -15.96
N ARG A 89 -4.38 -2.95 -16.28
CA ARG A 89 -3.41 -3.82 -15.59
C ARG A 89 -1.97 -3.37 -15.77
N ARG A 90 -1.57 -2.96 -16.98
CA ARG A 90 -0.20 -2.47 -17.24
C ARG A 90 0.06 -1.16 -16.49
N GLU A 91 -0.92 -0.26 -16.47
CA GLU A 91 -0.86 0.99 -15.72
C GLU A 91 -0.76 0.73 -14.21
N TYR A 92 -1.54 -0.23 -13.69
CA TYR A 92 -1.46 -0.66 -12.29
C TYR A 92 -0.08 -1.23 -11.93
N ALA A 93 0.51 -2.07 -12.79
CA ALA A 93 1.86 -2.59 -12.58
C ALA A 93 2.93 -1.48 -12.58
N ALA A 94 2.80 -0.50 -13.48
CA ALA A 94 3.67 0.68 -13.49
C ALA A 94 3.50 1.52 -12.22
N TRP A 95 2.25 1.71 -11.78
CA TRP A 95 1.93 2.42 -10.54
C TRP A 95 2.55 1.72 -9.31
N LEU A 96 2.46 0.39 -9.20
CA LEU A 96 3.10 -0.36 -8.10
C LEU A 96 4.61 -0.17 -8.06
N LYS A 97 5.28 -0.15 -9.23
CA LYS A 97 6.72 0.13 -9.31
C LYS A 97 7.06 1.52 -8.77
N THR A 98 6.29 2.53 -9.16
CA THR A 98 6.42 3.89 -8.62
C THR A 98 6.13 3.92 -7.13
N TYR A 99 5.14 3.17 -6.66
CA TYR A 99 4.76 3.15 -5.26
C TYR A 99 5.86 2.55 -4.37
N VAL A 100 6.51 1.46 -4.80
CA VAL A 100 7.70 0.90 -4.12
C VAL A 100 8.83 1.94 -4.06
N ALA A 101 9.10 2.65 -5.16
CA ALA A 101 10.13 3.69 -5.19
C ALA A 101 9.82 4.83 -4.21
N ASN A 102 8.56 5.29 -4.16
CA ASN A 102 8.11 6.33 -3.25
C ASN A 102 8.25 5.91 -1.78
N TRP A 103 7.94 4.66 -1.43
CA TRP A 103 8.16 4.14 -0.09
C TRP A 103 9.64 4.16 0.32
N ARG A 104 10.56 3.81 -0.59
CA ARG A 104 12.00 3.85 -0.32
C ARG A 104 12.49 5.26 -0.02
N VAL A 105 12.04 6.24 -0.81
CA VAL A 105 12.36 7.66 -0.58
C VAL A 105 11.78 8.13 0.75
N TYR A 106 10.49 7.88 0.98
CA TYR A 106 9.81 8.26 2.21
C TYR A 106 10.54 7.75 3.45
N VAL A 107 10.89 6.46 3.48
CA VAL A 107 11.61 5.84 4.60
C VAL A 107 12.97 6.47 4.83
N ALA A 108 13.72 6.75 3.76
CA ALA A 108 15.03 7.39 3.87
C ALA A 108 14.93 8.80 4.47
N GLU A 109 13.87 9.54 4.12
CA GLU A 109 13.64 10.91 4.60
C GLU A 109 13.07 10.97 6.02
N THR A 110 12.10 10.11 6.36
CA THR A 110 11.39 10.19 7.65
C THR A 110 11.98 9.33 8.74
N CYS A 111 12.78 8.33 8.38
CA CYS A 111 13.34 7.36 9.31
C CYS A 111 14.87 7.23 9.12
N PRO A 112 15.64 8.32 9.25
CA PRO A 112 17.08 8.31 8.96
C PRO A 112 17.86 7.37 9.87
N HIS A 113 17.38 7.16 11.10
CA HIS A 113 18.01 6.30 12.12
C HIS A 113 17.72 4.80 11.96
N VAL A 114 16.82 4.40 11.07
CA VAL A 114 16.58 2.97 10.79
C VAL A 114 17.85 2.41 10.14
N ALA A 115 18.28 1.24 10.61
CA ALA A 115 19.51 0.62 10.12
C ALA A 115 19.42 0.26 8.62
N GLY A 116 20.57 0.23 7.94
CA GLY A 116 20.64 0.04 6.49
C GLY A 116 20.10 -1.31 6.01
N ASP A 117 20.31 -2.35 6.82
CA ASP A 117 19.75 -3.70 6.66
C ASP A 117 18.23 -3.71 6.73
N VAL A 118 17.62 -3.04 7.73
CA VAL A 118 16.16 -2.93 7.85
C VAL A 118 15.56 -2.20 6.65
N ARG A 119 16.24 -1.16 6.13
CA ARG A 119 15.81 -0.47 4.89
C ARG A 119 15.89 -1.37 3.66
N ALA A 120 16.95 -2.16 3.54
CA ALA A 120 17.10 -3.13 2.45
C ALA A 120 16.05 -4.24 2.53
N GLU A 121 15.74 -4.71 3.73
CA GLU A 121 14.69 -5.70 3.95
C GLU A 121 13.32 -5.15 3.55
N LEU A 122 12.96 -3.94 3.98
CA LEU A 122 11.71 -3.31 3.53
C LEU A 122 11.65 -3.23 2.00
N ALA A 123 12.73 -2.78 1.37
CA ALA A 123 12.80 -2.64 -0.07
C ALA A 123 12.56 -3.98 -0.81
N SER A 124 13.03 -5.09 -0.24
CA SER A 124 12.79 -6.44 -0.75
C SER A 124 11.35 -6.90 -0.52
N ARG A 125 10.82 -6.71 0.69
CA ARG A 125 9.42 -7.04 1.03
C ARG A 125 8.44 -6.31 0.10
N LEU A 126 8.59 -4.99 -0.07
CA LEU A 126 7.71 -4.20 -0.92
C LEU A 126 7.80 -4.60 -2.40
N GLN A 127 8.98 -4.99 -2.88
CA GLN A 127 9.14 -5.51 -4.25
C GLN A 127 8.40 -6.83 -4.43
N ALA A 128 8.56 -7.78 -3.51
CA ALA A 128 7.84 -9.05 -3.54
C ALA A 128 6.32 -8.87 -3.45
N ARG A 129 5.85 -7.91 -2.63
CA ARG A 129 4.42 -7.57 -2.57
C ARG A 129 3.92 -6.95 -3.87
N ALA A 130 4.69 -6.05 -4.49
CA ALA A 130 4.32 -5.50 -5.80
C ALA A 130 4.15 -6.60 -6.87
N GLU A 131 5.08 -7.56 -6.91
CA GLU A 131 4.99 -8.71 -7.81
C GLU A 131 3.75 -9.56 -7.56
N HIS A 132 3.47 -9.88 -6.29
CA HIS A 132 2.26 -10.58 -5.89
C HIS A 132 0.99 -9.86 -6.40
N TRP A 133 0.87 -8.55 -6.21
CA TRP A 133 -0.30 -7.80 -6.63
C TRP A 133 -0.43 -7.66 -8.16
N VAL A 134 0.68 -7.64 -8.90
CA VAL A 134 0.66 -7.72 -10.37
C VAL A 134 0.09 -9.06 -10.84
N ASP A 135 0.42 -10.15 -10.16
CA ASP A 135 -0.13 -11.47 -10.46
C ASP A 135 -1.60 -11.58 -10.08
N GLU A 136 -2.03 -11.05 -8.92
CA GLU A 136 -3.45 -10.95 -8.57
C GLU A 136 -4.25 -10.17 -9.62
N ALA A 137 -3.72 -9.04 -10.11
CA ALA A 137 -4.34 -8.28 -11.19
C ALA A 137 -4.46 -9.07 -12.50
N ARG A 138 -3.50 -9.98 -12.79
CA ARG A 138 -3.58 -10.88 -13.94
C ARG A 138 -4.68 -11.92 -13.74
N HIS A 139 -4.82 -12.47 -12.55
CA HIS A 139 -5.82 -13.49 -12.22
C HIS A 139 -7.24 -12.93 -12.28
N LEU A 140 -7.45 -11.69 -11.81
CA LEU A 140 -8.74 -11.01 -11.90
C LEU A 140 -9.27 -10.92 -13.33
N LEU A 141 -8.42 -10.54 -14.29
CA LEU A 141 -8.84 -10.43 -15.69
C LEU A 141 -9.10 -11.80 -16.35
N HIS A 142 -8.38 -12.85 -15.94
CA HIS A 142 -8.64 -14.20 -16.45
C HIS A 142 -9.96 -14.75 -15.92
N ASN A 143 -10.30 -14.45 -14.66
CA ASN A 143 -11.50 -14.98 -14.01
C ASN A 143 -12.77 -14.13 -14.26
N GLY A 144 -12.62 -12.85 -14.62
CA GLY A 144 -13.73 -11.93 -14.95
C GLY A 144 -14.29 -12.06 -16.38
N LEU A 145 -13.72 -12.94 -17.22
CA LEU A 145 -14.18 -13.24 -18.58
C LEU A 145 -15.21 -14.40 -18.64
N ARG A 146 -16.02 -14.60 -17.60
CA ARG A 146 -17.11 -15.59 -17.57
C ARG A 146 -18.47 -14.94 -17.46
#